data_AF-A0A974PAY7-F1
#
_entry.id   AF-A0A974PAY7-F1
#
_cell.length_a   1.000
_cell.length_b   1.000
_cell.length_c   1.000
_cell.angle_alpha   90.00
_cell.angle_beta   90.00
_cell.angle_gamma   90.00
#
_symmetry.space_group_name_H-M   'P 1'
#
loop_
_entity.id
_entity.type
_entity.pdbx_description
1 polymer ?
#
loop_
_entity_poly.entity_id
_entity_poly.type
_entity_poly.pdbx_seq_one_letter_code
_entity_poly.pdbx_strand_id
1 'polypeptide(L)'
;MYLVYDKNNMQVTITDEQLLEAYKQKGEELPIELIIAMGASHNKMYVPRLQEALYHQTMRVRIKTMHSLLSIGDTDSLDALRIKEQSIPEEDFLSSISEKAILQSIIIRLENGPEGAEKAFFNEGVHPAVKNKLLYNYSSTMILTLEDVQFVIKALEAYVNKSESWMLKLKKTSYEDAIIKGLESLWRASEQKKPLMDYVSSVFIEKLVGIGSQILKMKIDSYAKEVIVIFAKYLKPPYAYSMLEPLVNSSIRGDIKRELEKTLQILQMDKRKED
;
A
#
# COMPACT_ATOMS: atom_id res chain seq x y z
N MET A 1 -17.63 10.57 4.05
CA MET A 1 -16.66 10.84 5.15
C MET A 1 -15.39 10.05 4.90
N TYR A 2 -14.25 10.71 5.01
CA TYR A 2 -12.92 10.17 4.70
C TYR A 2 -12.03 10.33 5.92
N LEU A 3 -11.49 9.21 6.41
CA LEU A 3 -10.57 9.20 7.54
C LEU A 3 -9.13 9.30 7.01
N VAL A 4 -8.46 10.41 7.27
CA VAL A 4 -7.15 10.75 6.70
C VAL A 4 -6.22 11.32 7.77
N TYR A 5 -4.94 11.50 7.43
CA TYR A 5 -3.96 12.10 8.33
C TYR A 5 -3.60 13.52 7.90
N ASP A 6 -3.58 14.45 8.86
CA ASP A 6 -3.17 15.84 8.64
C ASP A 6 -1.64 15.99 8.54
N LYS A 7 -1.17 17.23 8.45
CA LYS A 7 0.27 17.56 8.43
C LYS A 7 1.03 17.11 9.69
N ASN A 8 0.35 16.96 10.82
CA ASN A 8 0.93 16.54 12.10
C ASN A 8 0.81 15.02 12.34
N ASN A 9 0.33 14.26 11.33
CA ASN A 9 0.00 12.83 11.46
C ASN A 9 -1.11 12.55 12.47
N MET A 10 -2.00 13.51 12.71
CA MET A 10 -3.22 13.32 13.48
C MET A 10 -4.32 12.83 12.53
N GLN A 11 -5.06 11.82 12.98
CA GLN A 11 -6.19 11.30 12.23
C GLN A 11 -7.37 12.28 12.30
N VAL A 12 -7.89 12.67 11.14
CA VAL A 12 -8.99 13.62 10.99
C VAL A 12 -10.04 13.06 10.03
N THR A 13 -11.29 13.50 10.20
CA THR A 13 -12.41 13.14 9.33
C THR A 13 -12.76 14.30 8.42
N ILE A 14 -12.76 14.05 7.11
CA ILE A 14 -13.15 15.01 6.07
C ILE A 14 -14.52 14.61 5.49
N THR A 15 -15.43 15.56 5.33
CA THR A 15 -16.76 15.33 4.71
C THR A 15 -16.78 15.71 3.24
N ASP A 16 -17.82 15.27 2.52
CA ASP A 16 -18.00 15.63 1.11
C ASP A 16 -18.25 17.14 0.94
N GLU A 17 -18.93 17.78 1.89
CA GLU A 17 -19.13 19.23 1.91
C GLU A 17 -17.81 19.99 1.98
N GLN A 18 -16.89 19.54 2.85
CA GLN A 18 -15.55 20.14 2.97
C GLN A 18 -14.73 19.98 1.67
N LEU A 19 -14.84 18.81 1.00
CA LEU A 19 -14.20 18.61 -0.29
C LEU A 19 -14.79 19.51 -1.38
N LEU A 20 -16.11 19.69 -1.39
CA LEU A 20 -16.80 20.58 -2.34
C LEU A 20 -16.46 22.06 -2.11
N GLU A 21 -16.30 22.48 -0.85
CA GLU A 21 -15.84 23.82 -0.51
C GLU A 21 -14.40 24.06 -0.98
N ALA A 22 -13.49 23.14 -0.69
CA ALA A 22 -12.09 23.20 -1.12
C ALA A 22 -11.95 23.20 -2.66
N TYR A 23 -12.84 22.49 -3.36
CA TYR A 23 -12.87 22.49 -4.83
C TYR A 23 -13.25 23.86 -5.42
N LYS A 24 -14.11 24.62 -4.73
CA LYS A 24 -14.53 25.97 -5.17
C LYS A 24 -13.44 27.01 -4.97
N GLN A 25 -12.53 26.80 -4.02
CA GLN A 25 -11.37 27.65 -3.73
C GLN A 25 -10.21 27.40 -4.71
N LYS A 26 -10.41 27.76 -5.99
CA LYS A 26 -9.38 27.60 -7.03
C LYS A 26 -8.18 28.52 -6.78
N GLY A 27 -6.97 28.01 -7.03
CA GLY A 27 -5.73 28.78 -6.86
C GLY A 27 -5.21 28.89 -5.41
N GLU A 28 -5.97 28.45 -4.42
CA GLU A 28 -5.51 28.38 -3.03
C GLU A 28 -4.75 27.08 -2.76
N GLU A 29 -3.74 27.12 -1.88
CA GLU A 29 -3.02 25.91 -1.46
C GLU A 29 -3.96 24.99 -0.67
N LEU A 30 -4.02 23.71 -1.06
CA LEU A 30 -4.84 22.72 -0.36
C LEU A 30 -4.09 22.12 0.83
N PRO A 31 -4.70 22.05 2.02
CA PRO A 31 -4.22 21.21 3.11
C PRO A 31 -4.04 19.75 2.68
N ILE A 32 -3.04 19.09 3.25
CA ILE A 32 -2.67 17.72 2.88
C ILE A 32 -3.80 16.71 3.12
N GLU A 33 -4.57 16.89 4.18
CA GLU A 33 -5.73 16.07 4.51
C GLU A 33 -6.82 16.16 3.43
N LEU A 34 -7.05 17.35 2.85
CA LEU A 34 -8.01 17.53 1.76
C LEU A 34 -7.51 16.83 0.48
N ILE A 35 -6.21 16.92 0.18
CA ILE A 35 -5.61 16.22 -0.97
C ILE A 35 -5.76 14.71 -0.85
N ILE A 36 -5.49 14.14 0.34
CA ILE A 36 -5.65 12.70 0.59
C ILE A 36 -7.12 12.31 0.48
N ALA A 37 -8.03 13.09 1.07
CA ALA A 37 -9.46 12.83 1.02
C ALA A 37 -10.04 12.94 -0.41
N MET A 38 -9.57 13.90 -1.22
CA MET A 38 -9.91 13.98 -2.65
C MET A 38 -9.49 12.70 -3.39
N GLY A 39 -8.27 12.19 -3.14
CA GLY A 39 -7.83 10.91 -3.71
C GLY A 39 -8.69 9.71 -3.26
N ALA A 40 -9.03 9.67 -1.97
CA ALA A 40 -9.86 8.63 -1.36
C ALA A 40 -11.34 8.67 -1.81
N SER A 41 -11.81 9.81 -2.32
CA SER A 41 -13.16 9.95 -2.88
C SER A 41 -13.33 9.21 -4.21
N HIS A 42 -12.23 8.94 -4.92
CA HIS A 42 -12.23 8.39 -6.27
C HIS A 42 -13.04 9.22 -7.29
N ASN A 43 -13.33 10.49 -6.96
CA ASN A 43 -14.14 11.35 -7.80
C ASN A 43 -13.24 12.19 -8.72
N LYS A 44 -13.33 11.93 -10.02
CA LYS A 44 -12.57 12.64 -11.05
C LYS A 44 -12.79 14.15 -11.07
N MET A 45 -13.87 14.67 -10.48
CA MET A 45 -14.09 16.12 -10.41
C MET A 45 -12.95 16.87 -9.68
N TYR A 46 -12.21 16.20 -8.79
CA TYR A 46 -11.12 16.81 -8.04
C TYR A 46 -9.77 16.80 -8.76
N VAL A 47 -9.66 16.10 -9.90
CA VAL A 47 -8.42 16.00 -10.69
C VAL A 47 -7.81 17.37 -10.99
N PRO A 48 -8.55 18.40 -11.44
CA PRO A 48 -7.95 19.71 -11.71
C PRO A 48 -7.25 20.32 -10.50
N ARG A 49 -7.83 20.18 -9.30
CA ARG A 49 -7.22 20.69 -8.06
C ARG A 49 -6.00 19.89 -7.64
N LEU A 50 -6.02 18.58 -7.86
CA LEU A 50 -4.85 17.73 -7.64
C LEU A 50 -3.73 18.08 -8.64
N GLN A 51 -4.03 18.34 -9.92
CA GLN A 51 -3.04 18.77 -10.89
C GLN A 51 -2.36 20.09 -10.49
N GLU A 52 -3.12 21.06 -9.96
CA GLU A 52 -2.53 22.28 -9.37
C GLU A 52 -1.58 21.94 -8.21
N ALA A 53 -1.98 21.03 -7.33
CA ALA A 53 -1.18 20.61 -6.17
C ALA A 53 0.07 19.76 -6.51
N LEU A 54 0.25 19.30 -7.76
CA LEU A 54 1.47 18.61 -8.20
C LEU A 54 2.70 19.53 -8.17
N TYR A 55 2.47 20.84 -8.22
CA TYR A 55 3.52 21.87 -8.24
C TYR A 55 3.65 22.61 -6.91
N HIS A 56 2.99 22.12 -5.86
CA HIS A 56 3.04 22.71 -4.52
C HIS A 56 4.49 22.81 -4.01
N GLN A 57 4.84 23.88 -3.28
CA GLN A 57 6.20 24.13 -2.78
C GLN A 57 6.71 23.02 -1.83
N THR A 58 5.82 22.46 -1.00
CA THR A 58 6.14 21.38 -0.07
C THR A 58 6.13 20.00 -0.75
N MET A 59 7.28 19.30 -0.73
CA MET A 59 7.44 17.93 -1.27
C MET A 59 6.39 16.94 -0.76
N ARG A 60 6.10 16.97 0.55
CA ARG A 60 5.12 16.06 1.17
C ARG A 60 3.72 16.22 0.54
N VAL A 61 3.33 17.45 0.22
CA VAL A 61 2.06 17.74 -0.45
C VAL A 61 2.07 17.16 -1.86
N ARG A 62 3.13 17.42 -2.64
CA ARG A 62 3.29 16.86 -4.00
C ARG A 62 3.20 15.34 -4.02
N ILE A 63 3.89 14.64 -3.12
CA ILE A 63 3.85 13.17 -3.02
C ILE A 63 2.43 12.68 -2.72
N LYS A 64 1.71 13.31 -1.79
CA LYS A 64 0.32 12.93 -1.50
C LYS A 64 -0.59 13.19 -2.69
N THR A 65 -0.37 14.29 -3.42
CA THR A 65 -1.08 14.56 -4.67
C THR A 65 -0.85 13.48 -5.71
N MET A 66 0.39 13.05 -5.94
CA MET A 66 0.70 11.99 -6.90
C MET A 66 -0.04 10.69 -6.54
N HIS A 67 -0.01 10.29 -5.26
CA HIS A 67 -0.76 9.11 -4.80
C HIS A 67 -2.28 9.31 -4.88
N SER A 68 -2.80 10.52 -4.66
CA SER A 68 -4.23 10.81 -4.82
C SER A 68 -4.68 10.69 -6.27
N LEU A 69 -3.87 11.14 -7.24
CA LEU A 69 -4.13 10.94 -8.66
C LEU A 69 -4.11 9.45 -9.04
N LEU A 70 -3.14 8.69 -8.51
CA LEU A 70 -3.14 7.22 -8.63
C LEU A 70 -4.43 6.62 -8.05
N SER A 71 -4.85 7.05 -6.86
CA SER A 71 -6.04 6.51 -6.20
C SER A 71 -7.32 6.76 -7.00
N ILE A 72 -7.44 7.91 -7.67
CA ILE A 72 -8.57 8.20 -8.57
C ILE A 72 -8.51 7.33 -9.83
N GLY A 73 -7.36 6.78 -10.19
CA GLY A 73 -7.15 6.05 -11.43
C GLY A 73 -7.16 6.99 -12.65
N ASP A 74 -6.64 8.20 -12.48
CA ASP A 74 -6.73 9.24 -13.51
C ASP A 74 -5.65 9.09 -14.59
N THR A 75 -5.98 8.34 -15.65
CA THR A 75 -5.10 8.18 -16.82
C THR A 75 -4.98 9.48 -17.63
N ASP A 76 -5.93 10.40 -17.51
CA ASP A 76 -5.93 11.68 -18.23
C ASP A 76 -4.79 12.62 -17.75
N SER A 77 -4.28 12.41 -16.53
CA SER A 77 -3.12 13.14 -15.99
C SER A 77 -1.76 12.58 -16.42
N LEU A 78 -1.68 11.50 -17.20
CA LEU A 78 -0.40 10.86 -17.55
C LEU A 78 0.62 11.82 -18.18
N ASP A 79 0.17 12.69 -19.08
CA ASP A 79 1.07 13.66 -19.74
C ASP A 79 1.61 14.70 -18.75
N ALA A 80 0.76 15.21 -17.86
CA ALA A 80 1.17 16.13 -16.80
C ALA A 80 2.15 15.47 -15.82
N LEU A 81 1.92 14.20 -15.46
CA LEU A 81 2.81 13.43 -14.61
C LEU A 81 4.17 13.17 -15.28
N ARG A 82 4.20 12.90 -16.59
CA ARG A 82 5.45 12.74 -17.36
C ARG A 82 6.23 14.04 -17.46
N ILE A 83 5.57 15.16 -17.77
CA ILE A 83 6.21 16.48 -17.78
C ILE A 83 6.83 16.77 -16.42
N LYS A 84 6.08 16.48 -15.34
CA LYS A 84 6.58 16.64 -13.97
C LYS A 84 7.77 15.72 -13.70
N GLU A 85 7.69 14.44 -14.06
CA GLU A 85 8.77 13.47 -13.87
C GLU A 85 10.06 13.88 -14.60
N GLN A 86 9.95 14.34 -15.84
CA GLN A 86 11.07 14.81 -16.65
C GLN A 86 11.70 16.10 -16.11
N SER A 87 10.93 16.92 -15.39
CA SER A 87 11.45 18.12 -14.71
C SER A 87 12.32 17.80 -13.48
N ILE A 88 12.29 16.55 -13.00
CA ILE A 88 13.08 16.11 -11.84
C ILE A 88 14.37 15.44 -12.34
N PRO A 89 15.54 15.92 -11.90
CA PRO A 89 16.83 15.42 -12.38
C PRO A 89 17.10 13.99 -11.88
N GLU A 90 17.93 13.26 -12.61
CA GLU A 90 18.28 11.85 -12.32
C GLU A 90 18.92 11.68 -10.94
N GLU A 91 19.65 12.69 -10.46
CA GLU A 91 20.27 12.71 -9.13
C GLU A 91 19.25 12.56 -7.99
N ASP A 92 17.97 12.87 -8.24
CA ASP A 92 16.91 12.66 -7.26
C ASP A 92 16.76 11.18 -6.85
N PHE A 93 17.19 10.22 -7.67
CA PHE A 93 17.23 8.81 -7.29
C PHE A 93 18.12 8.53 -6.06
N LEU A 94 19.06 9.42 -5.75
CA LEU A 94 19.95 9.33 -4.59
C LEU A 94 19.33 9.95 -3.33
N SER A 95 18.23 10.69 -3.45
CA SER A 95 17.49 11.28 -2.34
C SER A 95 16.93 10.19 -1.41
N SER A 96 16.81 10.52 -0.12
CA SER A 96 16.15 9.62 0.86
C SER A 96 14.69 9.35 0.49
N ILE A 97 14.03 10.35 -0.09
CA ILE A 97 12.71 10.27 -0.69
C ILE A 97 12.83 10.80 -2.11
N SER A 98 12.92 9.90 -3.09
CA SER A 98 12.95 10.28 -4.51
C SER A 98 11.55 10.50 -5.04
N GLU A 99 11.21 11.75 -5.37
CA GLU A 99 9.97 12.09 -6.07
C GLU A 99 9.94 11.50 -7.48
N LYS A 100 11.10 11.43 -8.16
CA LYS A 100 11.23 10.83 -9.48
C LYS A 100 10.85 9.34 -9.46
N ALA A 101 11.37 8.58 -8.49
CA ALA A 101 11.02 7.17 -8.33
C ALA A 101 9.53 6.94 -8.04
N ILE A 102 8.91 7.82 -7.25
CA ILE A 102 7.49 7.78 -6.93
C ILE A 102 6.65 8.09 -8.18
N LEU A 103 7.02 9.12 -8.95
CA LEU A 103 6.31 9.44 -10.19
C LEU A 103 6.42 8.31 -11.22
N GLN A 104 7.62 7.77 -11.44
CA GLN A 104 7.79 6.66 -12.37
C GLN A 104 6.98 5.43 -11.94
N SER A 105 6.94 5.08 -10.65
CA SER A 105 6.12 3.95 -10.19
C SER A 105 4.63 4.19 -10.39
N ILE A 106 4.15 5.42 -10.18
CA ILE A 106 2.75 5.81 -10.39
C ILE A 106 2.39 5.80 -11.87
N ILE A 107 3.23 6.37 -12.73
CA ILE A 107 3.05 6.36 -14.19
C ILE A 107 2.97 4.92 -14.71
N ILE A 108 3.89 4.05 -14.29
CA ILE A 108 3.88 2.62 -14.67
C ILE A 108 2.53 1.99 -14.31
N ARG A 109 2.05 2.21 -13.08
CA ARG A 109 0.80 1.59 -12.61
C ARG A 109 -0.44 2.17 -13.29
N LEU A 110 -0.48 3.47 -13.56
CA LEU A 110 -1.60 4.12 -14.27
C LEU A 110 -1.66 3.69 -15.74
N GLU A 111 -0.52 3.64 -16.41
CA GLU A 111 -0.44 3.36 -17.84
C GLU A 111 -0.65 1.88 -18.17
N ASN A 112 0.01 1.00 -17.41
CA ASN A 112 0.13 -0.42 -17.77
C ASN A 112 -0.59 -1.35 -16.80
N GLY A 113 -1.33 -0.79 -15.83
CA GLY A 113 -2.09 -1.57 -14.88
C GLY A 113 -1.22 -2.40 -13.91
N PRO A 114 -1.84 -3.37 -13.20
CA PRO A 114 -1.15 -4.28 -12.29
C PRO A 114 -0.07 -5.12 -12.99
N GLU A 115 -0.34 -5.56 -14.23
CA GLU A 115 0.60 -6.37 -15.01
C GLU A 115 1.88 -5.59 -15.35
N GLY A 116 1.74 -4.31 -15.71
CA GLY A 116 2.89 -3.44 -15.93
C GLY A 116 3.70 -3.19 -14.67
N ALA A 117 3.04 -3.02 -13.53
CA ALA A 117 3.71 -2.91 -12.24
C ALA A 117 4.51 -4.18 -11.92
N GLU A 118 3.93 -5.37 -12.14
CA GLU A 118 4.62 -6.64 -11.96
C GLU A 118 5.84 -6.76 -12.88
N LYS A 119 5.65 -6.55 -14.19
CA LYS A 119 6.74 -6.60 -15.16
C LYS A 119 7.88 -5.65 -14.77
N ALA A 120 7.56 -4.43 -14.40
CA ALA A 120 8.56 -3.43 -14.00
C ALA A 120 9.31 -3.80 -12.72
N PHE A 121 8.62 -4.38 -11.73
CA PHE A 121 9.22 -4.79 -10.46
C PHE A 121 10.33 -5.84 -10.66
N PHE A 122 10.11 -6.79 -11.57
CA PHE A 122 11.06 -7.89 -11.86
C PHE A 122 12.01 -7.59 -13.04
N ASN A 123 11.90 -6.44 -13.70
CA ASN A 123 12.74 -6.10 -14.86
C ASN A 123 14.09 -5.49 -14.44
N GLU A 124 15.21 -6.07 -14.83
CA GLU A 124 16.56 -5.59 -14.48
C GLU A 124 16.87 -4.14 -14.93
N GLY A 125 16.24 -3.67 -16.00
CA GLY A 125 16.42 -2.31 -16.53
C GLY A 125 15.68 -1.21 -15.76
N VAL A 126 14.82 -1.57 -14.80
CA VAL A 126 14.10 -0.59 -13.97
C VAL A 126 14.93 -0.25 -12.73
N HIS A 127 15.08 1.05 -12.45
CA HIS A 127 15.87 1.52 -11.33
C HIS A 127 15.35 0.96 -9.99
N PRO A 128 16.21 0.45 -9.08
CA PRO A 128 15.77 -0.18 -7.82
C PRO A 128 14.86 0.71 -6.94
N ALA A 129 15.07 2.02 -6.96
CA ALA A 129 14.20 2.94 -6.23
C ALA A 129 12.76 2.90 -6.76
N VAL A 130 12.57 2.83 -8.08
CA VAL A 130 11.25 2.71 -8.73
C VAL A 130 10.61 1.40 -8.36
N LYS A 131 11.37 0.29 -8.44
CA LYS A 131 10.90 -1.05 -8.05
C LYS A 131 10.37 -1.06 -6.61
N ASN A 132 11.13 -0.47 -5.69
CA ASN A 132 10.69 -0.34 -4.30
C ASN A 132 9.38 0.46 -4.21
N LYS A 133 9.25 1.59 -4.94
CA LYS A 133 8.04 2.43 -4.92
C LYS A 133 6.82 1.81 -5.60
N LEU A 134 6.98 0.84 -6.51
CA LEU A 134 5.85 0.10 -7.08
C LEU A 134 5.02 -0.58 -5.99
N LEU A 135 5.64 -1.18 -4.97
CA LEU A 135 4.89 -1.79 -3.86
C LEU A 135 4.21 -0.73 -2.97
N TYR A 136 4.81 0.45 -2.80
CA TYR A 136 4.27 1.52 -1.95
C TYR A 136 2.95 2.09 -2.51
N ASN A 137 2.77 2.06 -3.83
CA ASN A 137 1.53 2.49 -4.47
C ASN A 137 0.30 1.79 -3.89
N TYR A 138 0.46 0.54 -3.45
CA TYR A 138 -0.61 -0.30 -2.91
C TYR A 138 -0.98 0.02 -1.46
N SER A 139 -0.13 0.75 -0.74
CA SER A 139 -0.41 1.28 0.60
C SER A 139 -1.18 2.62 0.59
N SER A 140 -1.52 3.12 -0.61
CA SER A 140 -2.33 4.34 -0.79
C SER A 140 -3.83 4.06 -0.60
N THR A 141 -4.67 5.03 -0.97
CA THR A 141 -6.13 4.89 -0.98
C THR A 141 -6.69 4.26 -2.27
N MET A 142 -5.84 3.77 -3.18
CA MET A 142 -6.24 3.14 -4.44
C MET A 142 -7.24 1.98 -4.27
N ILE A 143 -8.20 1.85 -5.20
CA ILE A 143 -9.06 0.66 -5.27
C ILE A 143 -8.25 -0.49 -5.87
N LEU A 144 -8.09 -1.56 -5.10
CA LEU A 144 -7.32 -2.72 -5.52
C LEU A 144 -8.15 -3.65 -6.40
N THR A 145 -7.52 -4.24 -7.41
CA THR A 145 -8.05 -5.36 -8.21
C THR A 145 -7.50 -6.69 -7.71
N LEU A 146 -7.97 -7.81 -8.29
CA LEU A 146 -7.44 -9.14 -7.95
C LEU A 146 -5.98 -9.28 -8.40
N GLU A 147 -5.66 -8.75 -9.58
CA GLU A 147 -4.32 -8.76 -10.17
C GLU A 147 -3.36 -7.90 -9.34
N ASP A 148 -3.84 -6.81 -8.74
CA ASP A 148 -3.07 -6.02 -7.77
C ASP A 148 -2.70 -6.84 -6.53
N VAL A 149 -3.65 -7.59 -5.97
CA VAL A 149 -3.40 -8.48 -4.82
C VAL A 149 -2.38 -9.56 -5.19
N GLN A 150 -2.49 -10.15 -6.38
CA GLN A 150 -1.54 -11.14 -6.86
C GLN A 150 -0.13 -10.56 -7.02
N PHE A 151 0.00 -9.35 -7.58
CA PHE A 151 1.27 -8.65 -7.67
C PHE A 151 1.88 -8.42 -6.27
N VAL A 152 1.10 -7.90 -5.32
CA VAL A 152 1.57 -7.66 -3.95
C VAL A 152 2.09 -8.95 -3.31
N ILE A 153 1.39 -10.08 -3.48
CA ILE A 153 1.83 -11.39 -2.95
C ILE A 153 3.17 -11.80 -3.58
N LYS A 154 3.33 -11.67 -4.90
CA LYS A 154 4.60 -11.97 -5.59
C LYS A 154 5.74 -11.05 -5.14
N ALA A 155 5.47 -9.76 -4.97
CA ALA A 155 6.46 -8.80 -4.50
C ALA A 155 6.90 -9.13 -3.06
N LEU A 156 5.97 -9.44 -2.16
CA LEU A 156 6.28 -9.86 -0.79
C LEU A 156 7.09 -11.16 -0.75
N GLU A 157 6.76 -12.14 -1.59
CA GLU A 157 7.55 -13.37 -1.73
C GLU A 157 8.99 -13.05 -2.13
N ALA A 158 9.19 -12.17 -3.12
CA ALA A 158 10.51 -11.76 -3.55
C ALA A 158 11.31 -11.07 -2.42
N TYR A 159 10.65 -10.22 -1.61
CA TYR A 159 11.27 -9.63 -0.42
C TYR A 159 11.68 -10.69 0.60
N VAL A 160 10.75 -11.57 1.00
CA VAL A 160 11.01 -12.60 2.01
C VAL A 160 12.14 -13.54 1.59
N ASN A 161 12.13 -13.96 0.32
CA ASN A 161 13.16 -14.84 -0.24
C ASN A 161 14.45 -14.09 -0.64
N LYS A 162 14.43 -12.75 -0.65
CA LYS A 162 15.49 -11.89 -1.19
C LYS A 162 15.94 -12.34 -2.59
N SER A 163 14.98 -12.67 -3.45
CA SER A 163 15.25 -13.27 -4.76
C SER A 163 15.88 -12.29 -5.75
N GLU A 164 15.74 -10.99 -5.51
CA GLU A 164 16.27 -9.95 -6.39
C GLU A 164 17.58 -9.36 -5.88
N SER A 165 18.59 -9.27 -6.74
CA SER A 165 19.94 -8.79 -6.38
C SER A 165 19.95 -7.37 -5.80
N TRP A 166 19.04 -6.50 -6.23
CA TRP A 166 18.92 -5.14 -5.73
C TRP A 166 18.39 -5.07 -4.30
N MET A 167 17.61 -6.06 -3.85
CA MET A 167 17.09 -6.11 -2.47
C MET A 167 18.20 -6.32 -1.44
N LEU A 168 19.28 -7.00 -1.83
CA LEU A 168 20.46 -7.21 -0.97
C LEU A 168 21.17 -5.91 -0.60
N LYS A 169 20.98 -4.85 -1.39
CA LYS A 169 21.59 -3.53 -1.19
C LYS A 169 20.69 -2.57 -0.40
N LEU A 170 19.47 -2.97 -0.06
CA LEU A 170 18.55 -2.12 0.69
C LEU A 170 19.02 -1.95 2.15
N LYS A 171 18.85 -0.73 2.67
CA LYS A 171 18.94 -0.50 4.11
C LYS A 171 17.85 -1.30 4.82
N LYS A 172 18.17 -1.83 6.00
CA LYS A 172 17.23 -2.60 6.82
C LYS A 172 15.87 -1.90 6.97
N THR A 173 15.88 -0.61 7.31
CA THR A 173 14.65 0.19 7.49
C THR A 173 13.80 0.25 6.22
N SER A 174 14.41 0.44 5.05
CA SER A 174 13.69 0.47 3.76
C SER A 174 13.13 -0.91 3.38
N TYR A 175 13.87 -1.98 3.69
CA TYR A 175 13.42 -3.35 3.46
C TYR A 175 12.22 -3.71 4.35
N GLU A 176 12.28 -3.37 5.64
CA GLU A 176 11.19 -3.63 6.59
C GLU A 176 9.95 -2.79 6.26
N ASP A 177 10.12 -1.51 5.91
CA ASP A 177 9.01 -0.63 5.51
C ASP A 177 8.33 -1.15 4.24
N ALA A 178 9.08 -1.66 3.25
CA ALA A 178 8.49 -2.27 2.05
C ALA A 178 7.62 -3.49 2.37
N ILE A 179 8.09 -4.39 3.26
CA ILE A 179 7.30 -5.54 3.73
C ILE A 179 6.03 -5.05 4.42
N ILE A 180 6.15 -4.08 5.33
CA ILE A 180 5.00 -3.49 6.04
C ILE A 180 3.98 -2.93 5.04
N LYS A 181 4.43 -2.17 4.02
CA LYS A 181 3.53 -1.61 3.01
C LYS A 181 2.82 -2.67 2.17
N GLY A 182 3.51 -3.75 1.82
CA GLY A 182 2.86 -4.89 1.17
C GLY A 182 1.80 -5.53 2.07
N LEU A 183 2.11 -5.79 3.34
CA LEU A 183 1.16 -6.38 4.29
C LEU A 183 -0.04 -5.47 4.56
N GLU A 184 0.16 -4.16 4.74
CA GLU A 184 -0.91 -3.18 4.91
C GLU A 184 -1.85 -3.15 3.70
N SER A 185 -1.31 -3.29 2.48
CA SER A 185 -2.14 -3.35 1.28
C SER A 185 -3.01 -4.61 1.21
N LEU A 186 -2.50 -5.77 1.65
CA LEU A 186 -3.29 -7.00 1.75
C LEU A 186 -4.36 -6.91 2.84
N TRP A 187 -4.01 -6.36 3.99
CA TRP A 187 -4.99 -6.09 5.05
C TRP A 187 -6.10 -5.18 4.52
N ARG A 188 -5.78 -4.08 3.85
CA ARG A 188 -6.79 -3.19 3.25
C ARG A 188 -7.65 -3.90 2.19
N ALA A 189 -7.05 -4.78 1.37
CA ALA A 189 -7.80 -5.59 0.41
C ALA A 189 -8.83 -6.52 1.08
N SER A 190 -8.51 -6.99 2.29
CA SER A 190 -9.37 -7.88 3.08
C SER A 190 -10.52 -7.16 3.81
N GLU A 191 -10.40 -5.87 4.09
CA GLU A 191 -11.44 -5.08 4.78
C GLU A 191 -12.55 -4.54 3.85
N GLN A 192 -12.44 -4.78 2.55
CA GLN A 192 -13.43 -4.28 1.59
C GLN A 192 -14.79 -4.97 1.76
N LYS A 193 -15.89 -4.27 1.42
CA LYS A 193 -17.27 -4.81 1.51
C LYS A 193 -17.46 -6.13 0.76
N LYS A 194 -16.70 -6.33 -0.32
CA LYS A 194 -16.51 -7.61 -1.01
C LYS A 194 -15.02 -7.91 -0.93
N PRO A 195 -14.57 -8.67 0.08
CA PRO A 195 -13.14 -8.91 0.29
C PRO A 195 -12.54 -9.55 -0.96
N LEU A 196 -11.50 -8.93 -1.52
CA LEU A 196 -10.82 -9.50 -2.69
C LEU A 196 -10.23 -10.88 -2.37
N MET A 197 -9.87 -11.08 -1.11
CA MET A 197 -9.31 -12.33 -0.58
C MET A 197 -10.22 -13.54 -0.80
N ASP A 198 -11.54 -13.35 -0.90
CA ASP A 198 -12.49 -14.45 -1.16
C ASP A 198 -12.39 -14.98 -2.59
N TYR A 199 -11.83 -14.18 -3.51
CA TYR A 199 -11.70 -14.50 -4.93
C TYR A 199 -10.26 -14.86 -5.33
N VAL A 200 -9.30 -14.73 -4.40
CA VAL A 200 -7.92 -15.16 -4.61
C VAL A 200 -7.88 -16.68 -4.67
N SER A 201 -7.28 -17.23 -5.73
CA SER A 201 -7.14 -18.69 -5.88
C SER A 201 -6.37 -19.31 -4.69
N SER A 202 -6.65 -20.57 -4.36
CA SER A 202 -5.98 -21.29 -3.27
C SER A 202 -4.45 -21.26 -3.38
N VAL A 203 -3.89 -21.35 -4.60
CA VAL A 203 -2.45 -21.27 -4.85
C VAL A 203 -1.83 -19.98 -4.29
N PHE A 204 -2.50 -18.85 -4.49
CA PHE A 204 -2.04 -17.56 -3.96
C PHE A 204 -2.28 -17.42 -2.45
N ILE A 205 -3.37 -18.02 -1.93
CA ILE A 205 -3.61 -18.06 -0.49
C ILE A 205 -2.54 -18.89 0.23
N GLU A 206 -2.21 -20.08 -0.27
CA GLU A 206 -1.15 -20.93 0.28
C GLU A 206 0.22 -20.23 0.23
N LYS A 207 0.52 -19.55 -0.87
CA LYS A 207 1.71 -18.71 -0.98
C LYS A 207 1.72 -17.61 0.08
N LEU A 208 0.61 -16.91 0.26
CA LEU A 208 0.46 -15.88 1.29
C LEU A 208 0.63 -16.46 2.71
N VAL A 209 0.07 -17.64 2.99
CA VAL A 209 0.30 -18.39 4.24
C VAL A 209 1.79 -18.62 4.47
N GLY A 210 2.50 -19.13 3.47
CA GLY A 210 3.94 -19.35 3.54
C GLY A 210 4.74 -18.07 3.81
N ILE A 211 4.41 -16.98 3.11
CA ILE A 211 5.03 -15.65 3.30
C ILE A 211 4.80 -15.16 4.74
N GLY A 212 3.55 -15.18 5.21
CA GLY A 212 3.19 -14.75 6.56
C GLY A 212 3.93 -15.53 7.63
N SER A 213 3.92 -16.87 7.55
CA SER A 213 4.64 -17.72 8.50
C SER A 213 6.15 -17.46 8.51
N GLN A 214 6.76 -17.18 7.35
CA GLN A 214 8.18 -16.82 7.28
C GLN A 214 8.45 -15.47 7.97
N ILE A 215 7.67 -14.43 7.68
CA ILE A 215 7.82 -13.11 8.31
C ILE A 215 7.66 -13.19 9.83
N LEU A 216 6.72 -14.00 10.34
CA LEU A 216 6.55 -14.20 11.78
C LEU A 216 7.80 -14.78 12.47
N LYS A 217 8.60 -15.59 11.75
CA LYS A 217 9.87 -16.15 12.22
C LYS A 217 11.06 -15.19 12.06
N MET A 218 10.93 -14.18 11.20
CA MET A 218 12.01 -13.23 10.93
C MET A 218 12.27 -12.27 12.11
N LYS A 219 13.51 -11.79 12.19
CA LYS A 219 13.88 -10.63 13.01
C LYS A 219 13.54 -9.35 12.25
N ILE A 220 12.27 -8.97 12.32
CA ILE A 220 11.67 -7.79 11.68
C ILE A 220 10.97 -6.93 12.73
N ASP A 221 10.65 -5.69 12.36
CA ASP A 221 9.77 -4.81 13.12
C ASP A 221 8.49 -5.54 13.61
N SER A 222 8.13 -5.32 14.88
CA SER A 222 6.99 -5.98 15.52
C SER A 222 5.67 -5.63 14.85
N TYR A 223 5.54 -4.43 14.28
CA TYR A 223 4.34 -4.01 13.59
C TYR A 223 4.06 -4.86 12.35
N ALA A 224 5.09 -5.31 11.62
CA ALA A 224 4.90 -6.26 10.50
C ALA A 224 4.21 -7.56 10.96
N LYS A 225 4.57 -8.05 12.15
CA LYS A 225 3.96 -9.26 12.74
C LYS A 225 2.53 -8.98 13.21
N GLU A 226 2.30 -7.81 13.79
CA GLU A 226 0.96 -7.36 14.19
C GLU A 226 0.01 -7.30 12.98
N VAL A 227 0.44 -6.70 11.86
CA VAL A 227 -0.36 -6.66 10.63
C VAL A 227 -0.69 -8.07 10.12
N ILE A 228 0.27 -9.01 10.19
CA ILE A 228 0.01 -10.42 9.82
C ILE A 228 -1.10 -11.02 10.69
N VAL A 229 -1.04 -10.79 12.00
CA VAL A 229 -2.04 -11.28 12.94
C VAL A 229 -3.41 -10.66 12.65
N ILE A 230 -3.48 -9.34 12.46
CA ILE A 230 -4.74 -8.64 12.20
C ILE A 230 -5.39 -9.15 10.92
N PHE A 231 -4.63 -9.33 9.84
CA PHE A 231 -5.22 -9.74 8.56
C PHE A 231 -5.61 -11.23 8.56
N ALA A 232 -4.95 -12.09 9.34
CA ALA A 232 -5.22 -13.53 9.34
C ALA A 232 -6.68 -13.89 9.67
N LYS A 233 -7.42 -13.03 10.40
CA LYS A 233 -8.85 -13.23 10.69
C LYS A 233 -9.73 -13.20 9.42
N TYR A 234 -9.24 -12.63 8.32
CA TYR A 234 -9.95 -12.58 7.03
C TYR A 234 -9.63 -13.78 6.13
N LEU A 235 -8.76 -14.70 6.56
CA LEU A 235 -8.52 -15.96 5.87
C LEU A 235 -9.47 -17.04 6.38
N LYS A 236 -9.77 -18.03 5.53
CA LYS A 236 -10.48 -19.24 6.00
C LYS A 236 -9.70 -19.89 7.15
N PRO A 237 -10.38 -20.44 8.18
CA PRO A 237 -9.72 -20.90 9.40
C PRO A 237 -8.50 -21.82 9.19
N PRO A 238 -8.50 -22.81 8.27
CA PRO A 238 -7.33 -23.66 8.04
C PRO A 238 -6.08 -22.87 7.63
N TYR A 239 -6.23 -21.89 6.73
CA TYR A 239 -5.14 -21.04 6.28
C TYR A 239 -4.69 -20.07 7.37
N ALA A 240 -5.63 -19.48 8.11
CA ALA A 240 -5.34 -18.58 9.22
C ALA A 240 -4.51 -19.29 10.31
N TYR A 241 -4.94 -20.46 10.76
CA TYR A 241 -4.21 -21.24 11.76
C TYR A 241 -2.83 -21.67 11.26
N SER A 242 -2.72 -22.12 10.00
CA SER A 242 -1.44 -22.47 9.40
C SER A 242 -0.48 -21.27 9.36
N MET A 243 -0.99 -20.08 9.02
CA MET A 243 -0.19 -18.86 8.97
C MET A 243 0.34 -18.49 10.36
N LEU A 244 -0.52 -18.55 11.38
CA LEU A 244 -0.26 -18.09 12.75
C LEU A 244 0.47 -19.11 13.64
N GLU A 245 0.64 -20.35 13.19
CA GLU A 245 1.35 -21.42 13.89
C GLU A 245 2.67 -20.98 14.56
N PRO A 246 3.53 -20.16 13.91
CA PRO A 246 4.79 -19.74 14.51
C PRO A 246 4.64 -18.94 15.80
N LEU A 247 3.47 -18.35 16.06
CA LEU A 247 3.22 -17.56 17.26
C LEU A 247 2.62 -18.36 18.42
N VAL A 248 1.87 -19.43 18.12
CA VAL A 248 1.03 -20.16 19.10
C VAL A 248 1.84 -20.71 20.28
N ASN A 249 3.08 -21.15 20.04
CA ASN A 249 3.96 -21.71 21.08
C ASN A 249 5.14 -20.80 21.43
N SER A 250 5.09 -19.54 21.02
CA SER A 250 6.18 -18.59 21.23
C SER A 250 5.88 -17.62 22.36
N SER A 251 6.91 -17.14 23.04
CA SER A 251 6.80 -16.14 24.11
C SER A 251 6.51 -14.74 23.56
N ILE A 252 5.34 -14.53 22.97
CA ILE A 252 4.87 -13.21 22.50
C ILE A 252 4.39 -12.33 23.64
N ARG A 253 4.54 -11.01 23.48
CA ARG A 253 4.13 -9.97 24.44
C ARG A 253 3.59 -8.75 23.70
N GLY A 254 2.96 -7.84 24.44
CA GLY A 254 2.50 -6.54 23.92
C GLY A 254 1.35 -6.67 22.92
N ASP A 255 1.33 -5.76 21.93
CA ASP A 255 0.24 -5.63 20.96
C ASP A 255 0.03 -6.90 20.14
N ILE A 256 1.11 -7.59 19.73
CA ILE A 256 1.04 -8.87 19.00
C ILE A 256 0.21 -9.92 19.77
N LYS A 257 0.44 -10.05 21.09
CA LYS A 257 -0.31 -11.01 21.91
C LYS A 257 -1.78 -10.64 21.97
N ARG A 258 -2.08 -9.35 22.21
CA ARG A 258 -3.45 -8.85 22.27
C ARG A 258 -4.20 -9.08 20.96
N GLU A 259 -3.57 -8.78 19.82
CA GLU A 259 -4.20 -8.98 18.52
C GLU A 259 -4.32 -10.47 18.15
N LEU A 260 -3.40 -11.33 18.62
CA LEU A 260 -3.50 -12.78 18.39
C LEU A 260 -4.68 -13.38 19.14
N GLU A 261 -4.84 -13.03 20.42
CA GLU A 261 -5.98 -13.49 21.23
C GLU A 261 -7.32 -13.07 20.61
N LYS A 262 -7.45 -11.81 20.18
CA LYS A 262 -8.63 -11.32 19.46
C LYS A 262 -8.88 -12.07 18.16
N THR A 263 -7.84 -12.25 17.35
CA THR A 263 -7.93 -12.93 16.05
C THR A 263 -8.36 -14.39 16.22
N LEU A 264 -7.77 -15.12 17.17
CA LEU A 264 -8.14 -16.51 17.44
C LEU A 264 -9.58 -16.65 17.94
N GLN A 265 -10.08 -15.70 18.73
CA GLN A 265 -11.48 -15.68 19.15
C GLN A 265 -12.43 -15.53 17.94
N ILE A 266 -12.13 -14.61 17.03
CA ILE A 266 -12.92 -14.41 15.80
C ILE A 266 -12.93 -15.69 14.96
N LEU A 267 -11.77 -16.29 14.70
CA LEU A 267 -11.64 -17.52 13.92
C LEU A 267 -12.41 -18.70 14.53
N GLN A 268 -12.42 -18.82 15.86
CA GLN A 268 -13.20 -19.84 16.55
C GLN A 268 -14.71 -19.62 16.41
N MET A 269 -15.16 -18.36 16.46
CA MET A 269 -16.57 -18.02 16.26
C MET A 269 -17.02 -18.33 14.83
N ASP A 270 -16.17 -18.06 13.83
CA ASP A 270 -16.52 -18.30 12.43
C ASP A 270 -16.54 -19.79 12.09
N LYS A 271 -15.59 -20.58 12.62
CA LYS A 271 -15.61 -22.03 12.47
C LYS A 271 -16.94 -22.66 12.95
N ARG A 272 -17.47 -22.18 14.08
CA ARG A 272 -18.75 -22.65 14.64
C ARG A 272 -19.99 -22.29 13.81
N LYS A 273 -19.89 -21.37 12.85
CA LYS A 273 -20.99 -21.00 11.94
C LYS A 273 -20.99 -21.85 10.67
N GLU A 274 -19.86 -22.47 10.34
CA GLU A 274 -19.70 -23.34 9.17
C GLU A 274 -20.02 -24.81 9.47
N ASP A 275 -19.95 -25.21 10.75
CA ASP A 275 -20.36 -26.52 11.30
C ASP A 275 -21.87 -26.54 11.65
#